data_AF-A0A1Y5T6Q1-F1
#
_entry.id   AF-A0A1Y5T6Q1-F1
#
_cell.length_a   1.000
_cell.length_b   1.000
_cell.length_c   1.000
_cell.angle_alpha   90.00
_cell.angle_beta   90.00
_cell.angle_gamma   90.00
#
_symmetry.space_group_name_H-M   'P 1'
#
loop_
_entity.id
_entity.type
_entity.pdbx_description
1 polymer ?
#
loop_
_entity_poly.entity_id
_entity_poly.type
_entity_poly.pdbx_seq_one_letter_code
_entity_poly.pdbx_strand_id
1 'polypeptide(L)'
;MLATWPLGPGDDLLGEPVLSRRLHSVRTAAQACGVDQRRLRKALAAEQIVPEADQGVPDAWEVFDAETAAPILERLTNYVTSKDMAALINATRSQFDLLVADGVLVPALDAPNVKAVWHPDQGRAFLDSVLTGAQQLRQAQHGWEHISKSAQRLKVGPGEIIAAIRDGRIKRVGNGMEREGYAAIHVYHEDVVAALQPDPINAKSIEVFAKTVGIGQPSNLKRMIDSGHVQTTTLKNPITKADQVYFTSEDETAFRSRYMTPKLLAETYAAPWQKLVRQLRDADIEPLGGSSRPFGNVYLRTETDRVLS
;
A
#
# COMPACT_ATOMS: atom_id res chain seq x y z
N MET A 1 24.74 -22.16 48.74
CA MET A 1 23.64 -21.38 49.37
C MET A 1 23.10 -20.23 48.49
N LEU A 2 23.86 -19.69 47.52
CA LEU A 2 23.38 -18.76 46.46
C LEU A 2 22.36 -19.35 45.46
N ALA A 3 21.91 -20.59 45.66
CA ALA A 3 21.20 -21.38 44.64
C ALA A 3 19.68 -21.22 44.64
N THR A 4 19.12 -20.35 45.50
CA THR A 4 17.65 -20.28 45.70
C THR A 4 17.10 -18.85 45.80
N TRP A 5 17.96 -17.83 45.89
CA TRP A 5 17.56 -16.45 46.16
C TRP A 5 18.08 -15.51 45.07
N PRO A 6 17.25 -14.60 44.51
CA PRO A 6 17.64 -13.69 43.43
C PRO A 6 18.39 -12.46 43.96
N LEU A 7 19.54 -12.68 44.60
CA LEU A 7 20.40 -11.64 45.18
C LEU A 7 21.44 -11.16 44.15
N GLY A 8 21.77 -9.87 44.17
CA GLY A 8 22.79 -9.26 43.28
C GLY A 8 23.73 -8.28 43.97
N PRO A 9 24.59 -7.60 43.19
CA PRO A 9 25.55 -6.63 43.70
C PRO A 9 24.91 -5.57 44.60
N GLY A 10 25.36 -5.49 45.86
CA GLY A 10 24.81 -4.58 46.88
C GLY A 10 23.90 -5.25 47.91
N ASP A 11 23.53 -6.51 47.71
CA ASP A 11 22.83 -7.33 48.71
C ASP A 11 23.86 -8.03 49.64
N ASP A 12 23.47 -8.27 50.90
CA ASP A 12 24.27 -9.01 51.89
C ASP A 12 23.63 -10.39 52.14
N LEU A 13 24.45 -11.44 52.10
CA LEU A 13 24.02 -12.79 52.46
C LEU A 13 24.86 -13.30 53.64
N LEU A 14 24.27 -13.26 54.83
CA LEU A 14 24.89 -13.75 56.07
C LEU A 14 26.21 -13.05 56.43
N GLY A 15 26.33 -11.76 56.15
CA GLY A 15 27.51 -10.92 56.41
C GLY A 15 28.54 -10.91 55.29
N GLU A 16 28.29 -11.64 54.19
CA GLU A 16 29.14 -11.65 53.01
C GLU A 16 28.46 -10.85 51.87
N PRO A 17 29.14 -9.82 51.32
CA PRO A 17 28.60 -9.03 50.22
C PRO A 17 28.48 -9.86 48.95
N VAL A 18 27.31 -9.85 48.32
CA VAL A 18 27.10 -10.50 47.03
C VAL A 18 27.78 -9.64 45.96
N LEU A 19 28.82 -10.19 45.32
CA LEU A 19 29.61 -9.46 44.31
C LEU A 19 29.09 -9.66 42.87
N SER A 20 28.32 -10.73 42.63
CA SER A 20 27.76 -11.06 41.32
C SER A 20 26.38 -11.71 41.45
N ARG A 21 25.48 -11.38 40.52
CA ARG A 21 24.11 -11.91 40.50
C ARG A 21 24.08 -13.25 39.78
N ARG A 22 23.69 -14.32 40.48
CA ARG A 22 23.55 -15.67 39.92
C ARG A 22 22.13 -16.03 39.48
N LEU A 23 21.14 -15.55 40.22
CA LEU A 23 19.73 -15.77 39.90
C LEU A 23 19.03 -14.43 39.73
N HIS A 24 18.17 -14.36 38.73
CA HIS A 24 17.21 -13.29 38.58
C HIS A 24 15.82 -13.82 38.93
N SER A 25 15.02 -13.03 39.64
CA SER A 25 13.57 -13.10 39.49
C SER A 25 13.14 -12.28 38.28
N VAL A 26 11.99 -12.60 37.67
CA VAL A 26 11.37 -11.80 36.59
C VAL A 26 11.31 -10.32 37.01
N ARG A 27 10.95 -10.01 38.26
CA ARG A 27 10.96 -8.64 38.79
C ARG A 27 12.34 -7.98 38.77
N THR A 28 13.36 -8.66 39.29
CA THR A 28 14.72 -8.09 39.37
C THR A 28 15.40 -7.95 38.02
N ALA A 29 15.13 -8.86 37.08
CA ALA A 29 15.62 -8.76 35.70
C ALA A 29 14.92 -7.62 34.95
N ALA A 30 13.62 -7.43 35.17
CA ALA A 30 12.87 -6.33 34.57
C ALA A 30 13.43 -4.97 34.99
N GLN A 31 13.76 -4.82 36.28
CA GLN A 31 14.42 -3.63 36.81
C GLN A 31 15.83 -3.43 36.23
N ALA A 32 16.62 -4.49 36.11
CA ALA A 32 17.98 -4.42 35.57
C ALA A 32 18.01 -4.05 34.08
N CYS A 33 17.07 -4.59 33.29
CA CYS A 33 16.97 -4.33 31.85
C CYS A 33 16.14 -3.07 31.51
N GLY A 34 15.46 -2.47 32.49
CA GLY A 34 14.53 -1.35 32.25
C GLY A 34 13.26 -1.74 31.46
N VAL A 35 12.95 -3.03 31.39
CA VAL A 35 11.79 -3.59 30.64
C VAL A 35 10.63 -3.84 31.59
N ASP A 36 9.39 -3.61 31.15
CA ASP A 36 8.19 -3.92 31.93
C ASP A 36 8.10 -5.42 32.30
N GLN A 37 7.76 -5.74 33.54
CA GLN A 37 7.83 -7.09 34.13
C GLN A 37 7.03 -8.12 33.33
N ARG A 38 5.81 -7.76 32.92
CA ARG A 38 4.95 -8.65 32.13
C ARG A 38 5.53 -8.95 30.75
N ARG A 39 6.28 -8.02 30.14
CA ARG A 39 6.95 -8.22 28.85
C ARG A 39 8.12 -9.15 28.99
N LEU A 40 8.93 -8.90 30.01
CA LEU A 40 10.08 -9.72 30.29
C LEU A 40 9.64 -11.17 30.53
N ARG A 41 8.57 -11.38 31.29
CA ARG A 41 8.01 -12.72 31.53
C ARG A 41 7.65 -13.45 30.24
N LYS A 42 6.96 -12.77 29.31
CA LYS A 42 6.59 -13.37 28.02
C LYS A 42 7.80 -13.68 27.14
N ALA A 43 8.79 -12.79 27.09
CA ALA A 43 10.00 -13.02 26.34
C ALA A 43 10.79 -14.23 26.89
N LEU A 44 10.91 -14.34 28.22
CA LEU A 44 11.54 -15.48 28.88
C LEU A 44 10.73 -16.77 28.68
N ALA A 45 9.40 -16.71 28.68
CA ALA A 45 8.54 -17.87 28.45
C ALA A 45 8.58 -18.38 27.01
N ALA A 46 8.68 -17.49 26.02
CA ALA A 46 8.87 -17.87 24.62
C ALA A 46 10.16 -18.69 24.39
N GLU A 47 11.21 -18.40 25.16
CA GLU A 47 12.48 -19.14 25.17
C GLU A 47 12.49 -20.30 26.19
N GLN A 48 11.35 -20.62 26.82
CA GLN A 48 11.19 -21.69 27.81
C GLN A 48 12.07 -21.56 29.07
N ILE A 49 12.51 -20.34 29.39
CA ILE A 49 13.35 -20.04 30.56
C ILE A 49 12.50 -19.98 31.84
N VAL A 50 11.26 -19.48 31.73
CA VAL A 50 10.26 -19.47 32.81
C VAL A 50 8.88 -19.84 32.28
N PRO A 51 7.94 -20.31 33.12
CA PRO A 51 6.55 -20.50 32.72
C PRO A 51 5.83 -19.17 32.43
N GLU A 52 4.80 -19.24 31.60
CA GLU A 52 3.85 -18.13 31.41
C GLU A 52 3.18 -17.72 32.73
N ALA A 53 2.64 -16.51 32.77
CA ALA A 53 2.11 -15.91 34.01
C ALA A 53 0.95 -16.70 34.64
N ASP A 54 0.21 -17.47 33.84
CA ASP A 54 -0.91 -18.31 34.25
C ASP A 54 -0.48 -19.68 34.82
N GLN A 55 0.74 -20.12 34.50
CA GLN A 55 1.27 -21.44 34.84
C GLN A 55 2.41 -21.40 35.86
N GLY A 56 3.01 -20.21 36.08
CA GLY A 56 4.11 -20.02 37.01
C GLY A 56 3.72 -19.35 38.33
N VAL A 57 4.73 -19.03 39.14
CA VAL A 57 4.60 -18.29 40.40
C VAL A 57 4.67 -16.77 40.16
N PRO A 58 4.36 -15.89 41.13
CA PRO A 58 4.46 -14.44 40.93
C PRO A 58 5.85 -13.97 40.48
N ASP A 59 5.93 -12.90 39.67
CA ASP A 59 7.16 -12.40 39.02
C ASP A 59 8.33 -12.12 39.99
N ALA A 60 8.03 -11.80 41.25
CA ALA A 60 9.04 -11.58 42.27
C ALA A 60 9.72 -12.87 42.76
N TRP A 61 9.09 -14.02 42.53
CA TRP A 61 9.46 -15.34 43.06
C TRP A 61 9.78 -16.34 41.94
N GLU A 62 9.39 -16.05 40.69
CA GLU A 62 9.77 -16.81 39.51
C GLU A 62 11.23 -16.52 39.18
N VAL A 63 12.12 -17.41 39.61
CA VAL A 63 13.58 -17.26 39.51
C VAL A 63 14.18 -18.13 38.42
N PHE A 64 15.20 -17.61 37.74
CA PHE A 64 15.93 -18.28 36.67
C PHE A 64 17.42 -17.92 36.71
N ASP A 65 18.23 -18.72 36.03
CA ASP A 65 19.68 -18.55 35.96
C ASP A 65 20.07 -17.31 35.14
N ALA A 66 20.89 -16.44 35.74
CA ALA A 66 21.26 -15.16 35.15
C ALA A 66 22.21 -15.31 33.95
N GLU A 67 23.11 -16.30 33.96
CA GLU A 67 24.05 -16.54 32.85
C GLU A 67 23.33 -17.14 31.65
N THR A 68 22.45 -18.12 31.88
CA THR A 68 21.62 -18.76 30.86
C THR A 68 20.70 -17.74 30.17
N ALA A 69 20.15 -16.79 30.94
CA ALA A 69 19.30 -15.73 30.43
C ALA A 69 20.07 -14.48 29.95
N ALA A 70 21.40 -14.39 30.11
CA ALA A 70 22.15 -13.19 29.73
C ALA A 70 21.95 -12.80 28.25
N PRO A 71 22.01 -13.74 27.27
CA PRO A 71 21.82 -13.39 25.86
C PRO A 71 20.43 -12.81 25.55
N ILE A 72 19.37 -13.30 26.20
CA ILE A 72 18.02 -12.77 25.99
C ILE A 72 17.84 -11.43 26.71
N LEU A 73 18.39 -11.27 27.92
CA LEU A 73 18.32 -10.04 28.69
C LEU A 73 19.07 -8.89 28.00
N GLU A 74 20.23 -9.16 27.39
CA GLU A 74 20.96 -8.19 26.57
C GLU A 74 20.15 -7.76 25.33
N ARG A 75 19.54 -8.71 24.62
CA ARG A 75 18.64 -8.41 23.49
C ARG A 75 17.44 -7.57 23.91
N LEU A 76 16.88 -7.87 25.09
CA LEU A 76 15.71 -7.17 25.65
C LEU A 76 16.02 -5.74 26.09
N THR A 77 17.23 -5.50 26.61
CA THR A 77 17.68 -4.17 27.03
C THR A 77 17.81 -3.20 25.85
N ASN A 78 18.03 -3.73 24.63
CA ASN A 78 18.18 -2.94 23.41
C ASN A 78 16.86 -2.64 22.69
N TYR A 79 15.72 -3.14 23.17
CA TYR A 79 14.43 -2.86 22.55
C TYR A 79 13.99 -1.41 22.75
N VAL A 80 13.42 -0.84 21.70
CA VAL A 80 12.96 0.55 21.68
C VAL A 80 11.44 0.64 21.50
N THR A 81 10.85 1.78 21.84
CA THR A 81 9.42 2.05 21.62
C THR A 81 9.16 2.44 20.16
N SER A 82 7.89 2.57 19.75
CA SER A 82 7.58 2.88 18.33
C SER A 82 7.92 4.32 18.00
N LYS A 83 7.84 5.20 19.01
CA LYS A 83 8.29 6.58 18.89
C LYS A 83 9.79 6.63 18.62
N ASP A 84 10.56 5.86 19.39
CA ASP A 84 12.02 5.84 19.28
C ASP A 84 12.44 5.13 17.99
N MET A 85 11.76 4.06 17.60
CA MET A 85 11.98 3.37 16.33
C MET A 85 11.71 4.27 15.12
N ALA A 86 10.60 5.02 15.14
CA ALA A 86 10.30 6.01 14.10
C ALA A 86 11.39 7.09 14.01
N ALA A 87 11.88 7.57 15.15
CA ALA A 87 12.98 8.53 15.21
C ALA A 87 14.30 7.94 14.68
N LEU A 88 14.63 6.68 15.04
CA LEU A 88 15.83 5.99 14.59
C LEU A 88 15.91 5.85 13.06
N ILE A 89 14.79 5.55 12.41
CA ILE A 89 14.73 5.49 10.94
C ILE A 89 14.44 6.85 10.30
N ASN A 90 14.38 7.94 11.08
CA ASN A 90 14.04 9.29 10.65
C ASN A 90 12.73 9.36 9.83
N ALA A 91 11.67 8.74 10.37
CA ALA A 91 10.31 8.77 9.83
C ALA A 91 9.36 9.50 10.79
N THR A 92 8.30 10.10 10.25
CA THR A 92 7.20 10.59 11.09
C THR A 92 6.44 9.42 11.72
N ARG A 93 5.67 9.67 12.78
CA ARG A 93 4.84 8.63 13.40
C ARG A 93 3.86 8.00 12.42
N SER A 94 3.21 8.81 11.57
CA SER A 94 2.28 8.33 10.55
C SER A 94 2.96 7.48 9.47
N GLN A 95 4.17 7.86 9.04
CA GLN A 95 4.94 7.05 8.09
C GLN A 95 5.35 5.71 8.70
N PHE A 96 5.81 5.72 9.94
CA PHE A 96 6.14 4.50 10.67
C PHE A 96 4.93 3.57 10.81
N ASP A 97 3.77 4.10 11.23
CA ASP A 97 2.56 3.31 11.39
C ASP A 97 2.10 2.69 10.05
N LEU A 98 2.27 3.38 8.92
CA LEU A 98 2.04 2.82 7.58
C LEU A 98 3.00 1.68 7.24
N LEU A 99 4.30 1.83 7.54
CA LEU A 99 5.29 0.77 7.33
C LEU A 99 4.98 -0.49 8.16
N VAL A 100 4.44 -0.30 9.37
CA VAL A 100 3.98 -1.42 10.21
C VAL A 100 2.71 -2.04 9.65
N ALA A 101 1.72 -1.22 9.25
CA ALA A 101 0.47 -1.69 8.66
C ALA A 101 0.69 -2.48 7.36
N ASP A 102 1.66 -2.05 6.55
CA ASP A 102 2.05 -2.71 5.31
C ASP A 102 2.98 -3.92 5.53
N GLY A 103 3.32 -4.24 6.79
CA GLY A 103 4.19 -5.38 7.15
C GLY A 103 5.67 -5.21 6.79
N VAL A 104 6.11 -3.99 6.43
CA VAL A 104 7.52 -3.70 6.14
C VAL A 104 8.37 -3.77 7.40
N LEU A 105 7.84 -3.26 8.52
CA LEU A 105 8.44 -3.33 9.84
C LEU A 105 7.52 -4.15 10.74
N VAL A 106 8.06 -5.22 11.33
CA VAL A 106 7.31 -6.11 12.20
C VAL A 106 7.86 -5.98 13.62
N PRO A 107 7.02 -5.69 14.63
CA PRO A 107 7.49 -5.61 16.01
C PRO A 107 8.14 -6.92 16.46
N ALA A 108 9.20 -6.82 17.26
CA ALA A 108 9.90 -7.98 17.79
C ALA A 108 9.05 -8.73 18.83
N LEU A 109 8.27 -7.98 19.61
CA LEU A 109 7.28 -8.52 20.53
C LEU A 109 6.00 -7.70 20.38
N ASP A 110 4.92 -8.38 20.03
CA ASP A 110 3.57 -7.82 19.98
C ASP A 110 2.63 -8.79 20.71
N ALA A 111 2.04 -8.33 21.80
CA ALA A 111 1.23 -9.17 22.67
C ALA A 111 0.01 -8.40 23.19
N PRO A 112 -1.13 -9.08 23.44
CA PRO A 112 -2.33 -8.42 23.92
C PRO A 112 -2.05 -7.59 25.18
N ASN A 113 -2.53 -6.34 25.16
CA ASN A 113 -2.38 -5.33 26.22
C ASN A 113 -0.94 -4.83 26.46
N VAL A 114 0.06 -5.24 25.68
CA VAL A 114 1.45 -4.77 25.77
C VAL A 114 1.74 -3.88 24.56
N LYS A 115 2.20 -2.63 24.76
CA LYS A 115 2.69 -1.82 23.63
C LYS A 115 3.85 -2.57 22.94
N ALA A 116 3.73 -2.79 21.63
CA ALA A 116 4.77 -3.39 20.81
C ALA A 116 6.15 -2.75 21.04
N VAL A 117 7.21 -3.52 20.80
CA VAL A 117 8.61 -3.08 20.88
C VAL A 117 9.40 -3.56 19.67
N TRP A 118 10.48 -2.84 19.35
CA TRP A 118 11.27 -3.05 18.14
C TRP A 118 12.75 -3.22 18.47
N HIS A 119 13.44 -4.05 17.71
CA HIS A 119 14.89 -4.11 17.75
C HIS A 119 15.47 -3.04 16.79
N PRO A 120 16.39 -2.17 17.23
CA PRO A 120 16.99 -1.15 16.38
C PRO A 120 17.57 -1.69 15.07
N ASP A 121 18.16 -2.89 15.10
CA ASP A 121 18.72 -3.56 13.92
C ASP A 121 17.68 -3.81 12.81
N GLN A 122 16.40 -3.98 13.15
CA GLN A 122 15.35 -4.10 12.13
C GLN A 122 15.21 -2.83 11.30
N GLY A 123 15.36 -1.66 11.93
CA GLY A 123 15.28 -0.36 11.27
C GLY A 123 16.48 -0.15 10.37
N ARG A 124 17.66 -0.56 10.83
CA ARG A 124 18.87 -0.55 10.03
C ARG A 124 18.76 -1.49 8.83
N ALA A 125 18.38 -2.75 9.05
CA ALA A 125 18.20 -3.74 8.00
C ALA A 125 17.14 -3.31 6.97
N PHE A 126 16.06 -2.67 7.44
CA PHE A 126 15.07 -2.04 6.56
C PHE A 126 15.71 -0.97 5.66
N LEU A 127 16.41 0.00 6.23
CA LEU A 127 17.06 1.07 5.46
C LEU A 127 18.08 0.50 4.48
N ASP A 128 18.92 -0.44 4.91
CA ASP A 128 19.90 -1.10 4.06
C ASP A 128 19.23 -1.86 2.92
N SER A 129 18.09 -2.53 3.16
CA SER A 129 17.35 -3.25 2.11
C SER A 129 16.80 -2.35 0.99
N VAL A 130 16.62 -1.05 1.26
CA VAL A 130 16.08 -0.09 0.29
C VAL A 130 17.18 0.79 -0.31
N LEU A 131 18.15 1.20 0.49
CA LEU A 131 19.19 2.15 0.10
C LEU A 131 20.47 1.51 -0.45
N THR A 132 20.60 0.18 -0.36
CA THR A 132 21.73 -0.52 -1.00
C THR A 132 21.70 -0.29 -2.51
N GLY A 133 22.78 0.30 -3.05
CA GLY A 133 22.88 0.64 -4.47
C GLY A 133 22.12 1.91 -4.88
N ALA A 134 21.51 2.64 -3.94
CA ALA A 134 20.79 3.87 -4.23
C ALA A 134 21.73 4.98 -4.73
N GLN A 135 21.28 5.72 -5.74
CA GLN A 135 22.00 6.87 -6.28
C GLN A 135 21.99 8.02 -5.29
N GLN A 136 23.16 8.59 -5.02
CA GLN A 136 23.26 9.79 -4.18
C GLN A 136 22.72 11.02 -4.92
N LEU A 137 21.74 11.69 -4.32
CA LEU A 137 21.06 12.85 -4.90
C LEU A 137 21.39 14.11 -4.09
N ARG A 138 22.07 15.08 -4.71
CA ARG A 138 22.25 16.41 -4.09
C ARG A 138 20.92 17.15 -3.97
N GLN A 139 20.10 17.06 -5.01
CA GLN A 139 18.72 17.58 -5.03
C GLN A 139 17.85 16.63 -5.86
N ALA A 140 16.64 16.34 -5.37
CA ALA A 140 15.65 15.59 -6.12
C ALA A 140 15.03 16.50 -7.19
N GLN A 141 15.57 16.45 -8.41
CA GLN A 141 15.08 17.20 -9.57
C GLN A 141 14.54 16.23 -10.62
N HIS A 142 13.61 16.64 -11.50
CA HIS A 142 13.17 15.86 -12.68
C HIS A 142 12.68 14.43 -12.39
N GLY A 143 11.43 14.27 -11.95
CA GLY A 143 10.77 12.95 -11.82
C GLY A 143 11.17 12.13 -10.59
N TRP A 144 12.23 12.52 -9.88
CA TRP A 144 12.55 12.01 -8.55
C TRP A 144 11.60 12.57 -7.50
N GLU A 145 10.97 11.69 -6.73
CA GLU A 145 10.03 12.07 -5.68
C GLU A 145 10.28 11.26 -4.41
N HIS A 146 9.93 11.82 -3.24
CA HIS A 146 9.92 11.07 -2.00
C HIS A 146 8.95 9.88 -2.12
N ILE A 147 9.31 8.74 -1.56
CA ILE A 147 8.53 7.50 -1.64
C ILE A 147 7.06 7.68 -1.23
N SER A 148 6.81 8.45 -0.16
CA SER A 148 5.45 8.72 0.34
C SER A 148 4.62 9.53 -0.66
N LYS A 149 5.25 10.47 -1.38
CA LYS A 149 4.56 11.29 -2.40
C LYS A 149 4.19 10.42 -3.62
N SER A 150 5.09 9.55 -4.05
CA SER A 150 4.83 8.62 -5.14
C SER A 150 3.70 7.63 -4.79
N ALA A 151 3.72 7.08 -3.57
CA ALA A 151 2.67 6.21 -3.04
C ALA A 151 1.31 6.91 -3.03
N GLN A 152 1.24 8.15 -2.54
CA GLN A 152 0.02 8.96 -2.52
C GLN A 152 -0.57 9.18 -3.92
N ARG A 153 0.27 9.50 -4.92
CA ARG A 153 -0.19 9.73 -6.31
C ARG A 153 -0.78 8.47 -6.93
N LEU A 154 -0.23 7.31 -6.59
CA LEU A 154 -0.68 6.00 -7.07
C LEU A 154 -1.81 5.39 -6.22
N LYS A 155 -2.14 6.00 -5.07
CA LYS A 155 -3.11 5.49 -4.10
C LYS A 155 -2.77 4.07 -3.61
N VAL A 156 -1.48 3.80 -3.43
CA VAL A 156 -0.93 2.55 -2.90
C VAL A 156 -0.23 2.78 -1.56
N GLY A 157 0.03 1.71 -0.81
CA GLY A 157 0.85 1.79 0.39
C GLY A 157 2.34 1.98 0.07
N PRO A 158 3.14 2.68 0.90
CA PRO A 158 4.58 2.74 0.73
C PRO A 158 5.23 1.35 0.75
N GLY A 159 4.64 0.37 1.43
CA GLY A 159 5.12 -1.01 1.45
C GLY A 159 5.12 -1.70 0.08
N GLU A 160 4.17 -1.38 -0.81
CA GLU A 160 4.15 -1.94 -2.17
C GLU A 160 5.36 -1.46 -3.00
N ILE A 161 5.73 -0.18 -2.84
CA ILE A 161 6.92 0.39 -3.49
C ILE A 161 8.18 -0.27 -2.90
N ILE A 162 8.24 -0.43 -1.58
CA ILE A 162 9.39 -1.05 -0.89
C ILE A 162 9.56 -2.51 -1.32
N ALA A 163 8.47 -3.27 -1.43
CA ALA A 163 8.49 -4.63 -1.96
C ALA A 163 9.02 -4.63 -3.41
N ALA A 164 8.53 -3.73 -4.27
CA ALA A 164 8.99 -3.62 -5.65
C ALA A 164 10.47 -3.23 -5.79
N ILE A 165 11.02 -2.44 -4.85
CA ILE A 165 12.45 -2.16 -4.77
C ILE A 165 13.22 -3.44 -4.40
N ARG A 166 12.78 -4.15 -3.35
CA ARG A 166 13.41 -5.40 -2.89
C ARG A 166 13.38 -6.50 -3.96
N ASP A 167 12.33 -6.56 -4.76
CA ASP A 167 12.18 -7.47 -5.90
C ASP A 167 13.03 -7.05 -7.13
N GLY A 168 13.68 -5.88 -7.09
CA GLY A 168 14.45 -5.33 -8.21
C GLY A 168 13.60 -4.81 -9.38
N ARG A 169 12.28 -4.68 -9.21
CA ARG A 169 11.36 -4.11 -10.21
C ARG A 169 11.52 -2.60 -10.34
N ILE A 170 11.86 -1.92 -9.25
CA ILE A 170 12.22 -0.49 -9.24
C ILE A 170 13.73 -0.37 -9.06
N LYS A 171 14.42 0.07 -10.12
CA LYS A 171 15.89 0.15 -10.13
C LYS A 171 16.41 1.52 -9.71
N ARG A 172 15.69 2.58 -10.05
CA ARG A 172 16.11 3.95 -9.73
C ARG A 172 15.61 4.36 -8.35
N VAL A 173 16.42 4.02 -7.34
CA VAL A 173 16.27 4.49 -5.96
C VAL A 173 17.34 5.54 -5.67
N GLY A 174 16.94 6.59 -4.98
CA GLY A 174 17.78 7.73 -4.65
C GLY A 174 17.90 7.92 -3.14
N ASN A 175 19.09 8.31 -2.69
CA ASN A 175 19.38 8.71 -1.33
C ASN A 175 19.69 10.22 -1.33
N GLY A 176 18.79 11.03 -0.78
CA GLY A 176 18.93 12.49 -0.74
C GLY A 176 19.94 12.93 0.32
N MET A 177 20.93 13.75 -0.07
CA MET A 177 22.01 14.18 0.83
C MET A 177 21.57 15.17 1.93
N GLU A 178 20.41 15.79 1.81
CA GLU A 178 19.91 16.77 2.79
C GLU A 178 19.27 16.13 4.03
N ARG A 179 18.95 14.83 3.96
CA ARG A 179 18.24 14.07 4.98
C ARG A 179 18.88 12.70 5.14
N GLU A 180 18.50 11.98 6.18
CA GLU A 180 18.95 10.61 6.43
C GLU A 180 17.76 9.67 6.63
N GLY A 181 18.02 8.36 6.59
CA GLY A 181 17.01 7.33 6.84
C GLY A 181 15.84 7.38 5.85
N TYR A 182 14.62 7.15 6.35
CA TYR A 182 13.40 7.10 5.55
C TYR A 182 13.10 8.43 4.84
N ALA A 183 13.42 9.56 5.48
CA ALA A 183 13.25 10.89 4.89
C ALA A 183 14.14 11.12 3.66
N ALA A 184 15.22 10.34 3.49
CA ALA A 184 16.12 10.45 2.35
C ALA A 184 15.72 9.59 1.15
N ILE A 185 14.75 8.68 1.30
CA ILE A 185 14.36 7.72 0.27
C ILE A 185 13.55 8.41 -0.83
N HIS A 186 14.15 8.45 -2.02
CA HIS A 186 13.51 8.94 -3.23
C HIS A 186 13.43 7.82 -4.28
N VAL A 187 12.41 7.89 -5.12
CA VAL A 187 12.19 6.96 -6.23
C VAL A 187 11.90 7.75 -7.50
N TYR A 188 12.31 7.22 -8.64
CA TYR A 188 11.90 7.80 -9.92
C TYR A 188 10.45 7.43 -10.21
N HIS A 189 9.55 8.42 -10.25
CA HIS A 189 8.11 8.16 -10.25
C HIS A 189 7.65 7.27 -11.42
N GLU A 190 8.23 7.44 -12.61
CA GLU A 190 7.88 6.62 -13.77
C GLU A 190 8.25 5.14 -13.60
N ASP A 191 9.33 4.81 -12.88
CA ASP A 191 9.66 3.41 -12.56
C ASP A 191 8.63 2.82 -11.61
N VAL A 192 8.13 3.63 -10.65
CA VAL A 192 7.07 3.19 -9.75
C VAL A 192 5.78 2.93 -10.51
N VAL A 193 5.42 3.83 -11.42
CA VAL A 193 4.27 3.66 -12.31
C VAL A 193 4.42 2.36 -13.12
N ALA A 194 5.55 2.16 -13.78
CA ALA A 194 5.80 0.96 -14.59
C ALA A 194 5.82 -0.33 -13.76
N ALA A 195 6.28 -0.28 -12.50
CA ALA A 195 6.40 -1.45 -11.64
C ALA A 195 5.09 -1.83 -10.94
N LEU A 196 4.21 -0.85 -10.66
CA LEU A 196 3.01 -1.04 -9.84
C LEU A 196 1.70 -0.86 -10.59
N GLN A 197 1.65 0.01 -11.61
CA GLN A 197 0.47 0.08 -12.46
C GLN A 197 0.50 -1.08 -13.44
N PRO A 198 -0.58 -1.85 -13.54
CA PRO A 198 -0.69 -2.88 -14.56
C PRO A 198 -0.64 -2.25 -15.95
N ASP A 199 -0.25 -3.06 -16.92
CA ASP A 199 -0.29 -2.65 -18.33
C ASP A 199 -1.64 -2.01 -18.65
N PRO A 200 -1.63 -0.90 -19.42
CA PRO A 200 -2.86 -0.26 -19.84
C PRO A 200 -3.74 -1.29 -20.53
N ILE A 201 -4.92 -1.53 -19.97
CA ILE A 201 -5.92 -2.36 -20.62
C ILE A 201 -6.20 -1.71 -21.97
N ASN A 202 -6.07 -2.48 -23.06
CA ASN A 202 -6.43 -2.03 -24.41
C ASN A 202 -7.97 -2.00 -24.56
N ALA A 203 -8.62 -1.28 -23.66
CA ALA A 203 -10.06 -1.08 -23.61
C ALA A 203 -10.37 0.27 -22.95
N LYS A 204 -11.42 0.94 -23.41
CA LYS A 204 -11.82 2.27 -22.97
C LYS A 204 -12.86 2.16 -21.86
N SER A 205 -12.76 2.99 -20.83
CA SER A 205 -13.86 3.14 -19.87
C SER A 205 -15.09 3.73 -20.55
N ILE A 206 -16.26 3.63 -19.92
CA ILE A 206 -17.52 4.21 -20.44
C ILE A 206 -17.34 5.70 -20.79
N GLU A 207 -16.66 6.47 -19.93
CA GLU A 207 -16.44 7.91 -20.12
C GLU A 207 -15.51 8.21 -21.31
N VAL A 208 -14.39 7.48 -21.39
CA VAL A 208 -13.42 7.63 -22.48
C VAL A 208 -14.05 7.22 -23.81
N PHE A 209 -14.82 6.12 -23.82
CA PHE A 209 -15.54 5.67 -24.99
C PHE A 209 -16.61 6.67 -25.42
N ALA A 210 -17.46 7.13 -24.51
CA ALA A 210 -18.49 8.14 -24.79
C ALA A 210 -17.89 9.40 -25.45
N LYS A 211 -16.79 9.92 -24.92
CA LYS A 211 -16.07 11.05 -25.51
C LYS A 211 -15.48 10.72 -26.88
N THR A 212 -14.97 9.51 -27.07
CA THR A 212 -14.40 9.04 -28.33
C THR A 212 -15.46 9.05 -29.43
N VAL A 213 -16.65 8.49 -29.16
CA VAL A 213 -17.73 8.38 -30.14
C VAL A 213 -18.66 9.60 -30.15
N GLY A 214 -18.43 10.62 -29.32
CA GLY A 214 -19.21 11.86 -29.33
C GLY A 214 -20.57 11.79 -28.61
N ILE A 215 -20.73 10.88 -27.65
CA ILE A 215 -21.88 10.87 -26.74
C ILE A 215 -21.60 11.87 -25.61
N GLY A 216 -22.31 12.99 -25.59
CA GLY A 216 -22.05 14.09 -24.66
C GLY A 216 -22.32 13.80 -23.19
N GLN A 217 -23.27 12.90 -22.89
CA GLN A 217 -23.61 12.50 -21.52
C GLN A 217 -23.32 11.01 -21.33
N PRO A 218 -22.32 10.62 -20.51
CA PRO A 218 -22.00 9.21 -20.25
C PRO A 218 -23.19 8.40 -19.69
N SER A 219 -24.15 9.06 -19.03
CA SER A 219 -25.40 8.43 -18.56
C SER A 219 -26.25 7.87 -19.70
N ASN A 220 -26.23 8.46 -20.89
CA ASN A 220 -26.94 7.93 -22.06
C ASN A 220 -26.29 6.64 -22.56
N LEU A 221 -24.96 6.60 -22.62
CA LEU A 221 -24.25 5.37 -22.95
C LEU A 221 -24.51 4.28 -21.91
N LYS A 222 -24.47 4.62 -20.61
CA LYS A 222 -24.82 3.67 -19.54
C LYS A 222 -26.23 3.11 -19.73
N ARG A 223 -27.22 3.96 -20.02
CA ARG A 223 -28.58 3.50 -20.32
C ARG A 223 -28.65 2.59 -21.55
N MET A 224 -27.84 2.81 -22.58
CA MET A 224 -27.77 1.93 -23.76
C MET A 224 -27.16 0.56 -23.43
N ILE A 225 -26.19 0.52 -22.50
CA ILE A 225 -25.63 -0.73 -21.97
C ILE A 225 -26.71 -1.47 -21.17
N ASP A 226 -27.37 -0.78 -20.24
CA ASP A 226 -28.42 -1.35 -19.38
C ASP A 226 -29.62 -1.87 -20.20
N SER A 227 -29.90 -1.27 -21.36
CA SER A 227 -30.97 -1.70 -22.28
C SER A 227 -30.51 -2.73 -23.33
N GLY A 228 -29.26 -3.20 -23.28
CA GLY A 228 -28.73 -4.23 -24.19
C GLY A 228 -28.51 -3.78 -25.64
N HIS A 229 -28.43 -2.47 -25.91
CA HIS A 229 -28.17 -1.95 -27.25
C HIS A 229 -26.69 -2.03 -27.65
N VAL A 230 -25.80 -2.01 -26.66
CA VAL A 230 -24.36 -1.86 -26.89
C VAL A 230 -23.62 -3.06 -26.32
N GLN A 231 -22.77 -3.66 -27.15
CA GLN A 231 -21.85 -4.70 -26.71
C GLN A 231 -20.77 -4.08 -25.81
N THR A 232 -20.46 -4.76 -24.72
CA THR A 232 -19.41 -4.36 -23.79
C THR A 232 -18.70 -5.59 -23.25
N THR A 233 -17.48 -5.40 -22.78
CA THR A 233 -16.69 -6.45 -22.16
C THR A 233 -16.45 -6.13 -20.68
N THR A 234 -16.75 -7.08 -19.80
CA THR A 234 -16.42 -6.97 -18.37
C THR A 234 -14.96 -7.37 -18.16
N LEU A 235 -14.15 -6.45 -17.66
CA LEU A 235 -12.74 -6.66 -17.33
C LEU A 235 -12.48 -6.25 -15.89
N LYS A 236 -11.45 -6.85 -15.27
CA LYS A 236 -11.00 -6.41 -13.94
C LYS A 236 -10.31 -5.06 -14.05
N ASN A 237 -10.73 -4.11 -13.24
CA ASN A 237 -10.03 -2.85 -13.07
C ASN A 237 -8.57 -3.17 -12.65
N PRO A 238 -7.57 -2.62 -13.34
CA PRO A 238 -6.18 -2.99 -13.11
C PRO A 238 -5.74 -2.62 -11.68
N ILE A 239 -6.27 -1.51 -11.14
CA ILE A 239 -5.93 -0.96 -9.84
C ILE A 239 -6.79 -1.60 -8.75
N THR A 240 -8.11 -1.50 -8.85
CA THR A 240 -9.02 -1.94 -7.76
C THR A 240 -9.34 -3.43 -7.79
N LYS A 241 -8.94 -4.15 -8.86
CA LYS A 241 -9.28 -5.56 -9.15
C LYS A 241 -10.78 -5.86 -9.25
N ALA A 242 -11.64 -4.85 -9.12
CA ALA A 242 -13.08 -4.97 -9.23
C ALA A 242 -13.50 -5.14 -10.70
N ASP A 243 -14.53 -5.95 -10.95
CA ASP A 243 -15.09 -6.11 -12.28
C ASP A 243 -15.77 -4.81 -12.72
N GLN A 244 -15.35 -4.29 -13.88
CA GLN A 244 -15.89 -3.07 -14.48
C GLN A 244 -16.14 -3.27 -15.97
N VAL A 245 -17.08 -2.49 -16.50
CA VAL A 245 -17.46 -2.52 -17.91
C VAL A 245 -16.52 -1.64 -18.72
N TYR A 246 -15.96 -2.21 -19.79
CA TYR A 246 -15.07 -1.55 -20.74
C TYR A 246 -15.52 -1.78 -22.18
N PHE A 247 -14.94 -0.98 -23.07
CA PHE A 247 -15.07 -1.07 -24.53
C PHE A 247 -13.75 -1.47 -25.15
N THR A 248 -13.66 -2.72 -25.61
CA THR A 248 -12.52 -3.21 -26.39
C THR A 248 -12.56 -2.63 -27.82
N SER A 249 -11.51 -2.87 -28.62
CA SER A 249 -11.51 -2.51 -30.04
C SER A 249 -12.62 -3.23 -30.83
N GLU A 250 -13.00 -4.44 -30.41
CA GLU A 250 -14.11 -5.19 -31.01
C GLU A 250 -15.45 -4.53 -30.68
N ASP A 251 -15.66 -4.15 -29.40
CA ASP A 251 -16.86 -3.44 -28.97
C ASP A 251 -17.02 -2.09 -29.69
N GLU A 252 -15.90 -1.37 -29.91
CA GLU A 252 -15.91 -0.12 -30.68
C GLU A 252 -16.30 -0.35 -32.13
N THR A 253 -15.77 -1.40 -32.76
CA THR A 253 -16.12 -1.78 -34.13
C THR A 253 -17.61 -2.14 -34.23
N ALA A 254 -18.11 -2.94 -33.29
CA ALA A 254 -19.51 -3.32 -33.21
C ALA A 254 -20.41 -2.09 -33.05
N PHE A 255 -20.06 -1.16 -32.16
CA PHE A 255 -20.80 0.09 -31.99
C PHE A 255 -20.83 0.91 -33.29
N ARG A 256 -19.67 1.15 -33.91
CA ARG A 256 -19.56 1.94 -35.15
C ARG A 256 -20.26 1.27 -36.33
N SER A 257 -20.39 -0.06 -36.35
CA SER A 257 -21.12 -0.77 -37.41
C SER A 257 -22.64 -0.51 -37.36
N ARG A 258 -23.18 -0.25 -36.17
CA ARG A 258 -24.63 -0.18 -35.95
C ARG A 258 -25.14 1.24 -35.68
N TYR A 259 -24.31 2.10 -35.12
CA TYR A 259 -24.73 3.41 -34.64
C TYR A 259 -23.92 4.56 -35.22
N MET A 260 -24.61 5.69 -35.38
CA MET A 260 -24.05 6.98 -35.80
C MET A 260 -24.36 8.05 -34.75
N THR A 261 -23.35 8.83 -34.39
CA THR A 261 -23.51 10.03 -33.54
C THR A 261 -23.19 11.27 -34.37
N PRO A 262 -23.55 12.49 -33.93
CA PRO A 262 -23.14 13.74 -34.60
C PRO A 262 -21.66 13.80 -34.96
N LYS A 263 -20.79 13.31 -34.06
CA LYS A 263 -19.34 13.25 -34.31
C LYS A 263 -19.02 12.26 -35.43
N LEU A 264 -19.53 11.04 -35.35
CA LEU A 264 -19.29 10.00 -36.36
C LEU A 264 -19.88 10.37 -37.72
N LEU A 265 -21.03 11.03 -37.75
CA LEU A 265 -21.66 11.57 -38.96
C LEU A 265 -20.76 12.61 -39.62
N ALA A 266 -20.27 13.59 -38.84
CA ALA A 266 -19.37 14.61 -39.37
C ALA A 266 -18.06 14.01 -39.91
N GLU A 267 -17.50 13.02 -39.21
CA GLU A 267 -16.31 12.27 -39.66
C GLU A 267 -16.58 11.47 -40.94
N THR A 268 -17.73 10.80 -41.04
CA THR A 268 -18.05 9.90 -42.17
C THR A 268 -18.43 10.66 -43.44
N TYR A 269 -19.24 11.73 -43.30
CA TYR A 269 -19.80 12.48 -44.43
C TYR A 269 -19.09 13.82 -44.71
N ALA A 270 -18.01 14.11 -43.99
CA ALA A 270 -17.20 15.33 -44.13
C ALA A 270 -18.02 16.65 -44.14
N ALA A 271 -19.08 16.71 -43.32
CA ALA A 271 -19.99 17.85 -43.27
C ALA A 271 -20.31 18.26 -41.81
N PRO A 272 -20.72 19.53 -41.57
CA PRO A 272 -21.08 19.98 -40.22
C PRO A 272 -22.22 19.14 -39.62
N TRP A 273 -22.04 18.65 -38.40
CA TRP A 273 -22.99 17.74 -37.76
C TRP A 273 -24.40 18.35 -37.61
N GLN A 274 -24.52 19.67 -37.44
CA GLN A 274 -25.83 20.34 -37.35
C GLN A 274 -26.63 20.21 -38.66
N LYS A 275 -25.94 20.27 -39.80
CA LYS A 275 -26.55 20.10 -41.13
C LYS A 275 -27.02 18.66 -41.31
N LEU A 276 -26.17 17.69 -40.99
CA LEU A 276 -26.49 16.26 -41.10
C LEU A 276 -27.67 15.89 -40.18
N VAL A 277 -27.66 16.33 -38.92
CA VAL A 277 -28.77 16.08 -37.98
C VAL A 277 -30.07 16.75 -38.44
N ARG A 278 -30.00 17.92 -39.09
CA ARG A 278 -31.20 18.55 -39.69
C ARG A 278 -31.73 17.71 -40.85
N GLN A 279 -30.87 17.24 -41.76
CA GLN A 279 -31.29 16.39 -42.88
C GLN A 279 -31.95 15.09 -42.41
N LEU A 280 -31.41 14.46 -41.37
CA LEU A 280 -32.02 13.27 -40.77
C LEU A 280 -33.42 13.57 -40.23
N ARG A 281 -33.61 14.72 -39.56
CA ARG A 281 -34.91 15.14 -39.04
C ARG A 281 -35.91 15.48 -40.14
N ASP A 282 -35.47 16.17 -41.18
CA ASP A 282 -36.29 16.53 -42.34
C ASP A 282 -36.72 15.26 -43.12
N ALA A 283 -36.02 14.14 -42.92
CA ALA A 283 -36.35 12.81 -43.45
C ALA A 283 -37.05 11.88 -42.42
N ASP A 284 -37.57 12.44 -41.32
CA ASP A 284 -38.26 11.73 -40.24
C ASP A 284 -37.44 10.60 -39.58
N ILE A 285 -36.10 10.69 -39.59
CA ILE A 285 -35.22 9.76 -38.88
C ILE A 285 -35.06 10.21 -37.42
N GLU A 286 -35.65 9.44 -36.51
CA GLU A 286 -35.55 9.70 -35.07
C GLU A 286 -34.25 9.15 -34.47
N PRO A 287 -33.72 9.77 -33.39
CA PRO A 287 -32.68 9.15 -32.57
C PRO A 287 -33.16 7.84 -31.92
N LEU A 288 -32.21 6.97 -31.60
CA LEU A 288 -32.42 5.75 -30.84
C LEU A 288 -33.12 6.05 -29.51
N GLY A 289 -34.17 5.29 -29.20
CA GLY A 289 -35.07 5.54 -28.07
C GLY A 289 -36.25 6.47 -28.40
N GLY A 290 -36.29 6.95 -29.65
CA GLY A 290 -37.35 7.80 -30.19
C GLY A 290 -37.45 9.16 -29.50
N SER A 291 -38.51 9.89 -29.84
CA SER A 291 -38.85 11.19 -29.23
C SER A 291 -39.22 11.11 -27.74
N SER A 292 -39.67 9.95 -27.24
CA SER A 292 -40.12 9.77 -25.85
C SER A 292 -39.01 9.56 -24.82
N ARG A 293 -37.93 8.85 -25.17
CA ARG A 293 -36.83 8.58 -24.24
C ARG A 293 -35.46 8.43 -24.93
N PRO A 294 -34.99 9.45 -25.67
CA PRO A 294 -33.80 9.33 -26.48
C PRO A 294 -32.56 9.00 -25.63
N PHE A 295 -31.62 8.26 -26.23
CA PHE A 295 -30.28 8.04 -25.68
C PHE A 295 -29.31 9.17 -26.12
N GLY A 296 -29.83 10.39 -26.26
CA GLY A 296 -29.15 11.49 -26.93
C GLY A 296 -29.21 11.38 -28.46
N ASN A 297 -28.33 12.12 -29.14
CA ASN A 297 -28.24 12.09 -30.61
C ASN A 297 -27.46 10.86 -31.07
N VAL A 298 -28.04 9.68 -30.94
CA VAL A 298 -27.49 8.42 -31.46
C VAL A 298 -28.51 7.86 -32.44
N TYR A 299 -28.10 7.49 -33.64
CA TYR A 299 -28.98 7.05 -34.73
C TYR A 299 -28.56 5.66 -35.21
N LEU A 300 -29.48 4.91 -35.82
CA LEU A 300 -29.12 3.66 -36.50
C LEU A 300 -28.38 3.96 -37.80
N ARG A 301 -27.21 3.34 -37.98
CA ARG A 301 -26.37 3.57 -39.15
C ARG A 301 -27.10 3.25 -40.46
N THR A 302 -27.88 2.17 -40.47
CA THR A 302 -28.67 1.76 -41.65
C THR A 302 -29.66 2.83 -42.10
N GLU A 303 -30.21 3.60 -41.17
CA GLU A 303 -31.17 4.67 -41.47
C GLU A 303 -30.45 5.94 -41.91
N THR A 304 -29.34 6.28 -41.25
CA THR A 304 -28.55 7.46 -41.63
C THR A 304 -27.92 7.29 -43.00
N ASP A 305 -27.39 6.11 -43.30
CA ASP A 305 -26.73 5.84 -44.57
C ASP A 305 -27.74 5.92 -45.71
N ARG A 306 -28.98 5.44 -45.53
CA ARG A 306 -30.04 5.54 -46.54
C ARG A 306 -30.40 6.98 -46.96
N VAL A 307 -30.20 7.95 -46.07
CA VAL A 307 -30.56 9.37 -46.29
C VAL A 307 -29.36 10.20 -46.74
N LEU A 308 -28.15 9.84 -46.27
CA LEU A 308 -26.95 10.67 -46.41
C LEU A 308 -25.92 10.13 -47.41
N SER A 309 -26.06 8.88 -47.89
CA SER A 309 -25.24 8.32 -48.98
C SER A 309 -25.67 8.82 -50.36
#